data_AF-A0A954RMY4-F1
#
_entry.id   AF-A0A954RMY4-F1
#
_cell.length_a   1.000
_cell.length_b   1.000
_cell.length_c   1.000
_cell.angle_alpha   90.00
_cell.angle_beta   90.00
_cell.angle_gamma   90.00
#
_symmetry.space_group_name_H-M   'P 1'
#
loop_
_entity.id
_entity.type
_entity.pdbx_description
1 polymer ?
#
loop_
_entity_poly.entity_id
_entity_poly.type
_entity_poly.pdbx_seq_one_letter_code
_entity_poly.pdbx_strand_id
1 'polypeptide(L)'
;MRRFPENEPVFVPIGVVNLGPVLVEPADDNDQLQRISAAVQCASGSFRMLRGSGATLEQAVAELMSPLLRKPILVTVCLESTGAAVTSTRSHQSVHVHVHESQHGQPVGEMAQGAGAAPTREHALVAAVLRALHHSPLLKAEFRNAGQREIYREARQLSAEIVTALGLPELDESRLSKIVEIVSDHMNRFAVGQVIATANASDPVSRLRRYDATCLFTDRDGHIMDRDTDTDEWWRWYPGLANDDLTLAQVLETMPAAPPSDIPWVVRLFENPKSWLRLRGAIELKPHDILHVALGRGLLDQDEAFVIGFTMGTTKNLTRLERRTFKWIVSHLYPEPYRIPPELLAAYDLGAEAGKQMGTAQIFKQRLEELLPLPLGTVRKRLQIDTAELRGYYAREKQCIPGTLASARLASAIHVETG
;
A
#
# COMPACT_ATOMS: atom_id res chain seq x y z
N MET A 1 20.32 -15.93 25.66
CA MET A 1 19.09 -15.19 25.34
C MET A 1 19.49 -13.81 24.83
N ARG A 2 19.60 -13.61 23.51
CA ARG A 2 19.92 -12.29 22.93
C ARG A 2 18.71 -11.38 23.19
N ARG A 3 18.88 -10.30 23.96
CA ARG A 3 17.86 -9.26 24.09
C ARG A 3 17.79 -8.49 22.78
N PHE A 4 16.59 -8.10 22.35
CA PHE A 4 16.43 -7.16 21.24
C PHE A 4 17.19 -5.86 21.56
N PRO A 5 17.77 -5.18 20.56
CA PRO A 5 18.34 -3.86 20.76
C PRO A 5 17.27 -2.92 21.38
N GLU A 6 17.68 -2.00 22.26
CA GLU A 6 16.79 -1.12 23.04
C GLU A 6 15.94 -0.14 22.20
N ASN A 7 16.05 -0.19 20.87
CA ASN A 7 15.18 0.57 19.97
C ASN A 7 13.81 -0.12 19.85
N GLU A 8 12.74 0.67 19.78
CA GLU A 8 11.40 0.13 19.54
C GLU A 8 11.41 -0.78 18.29
N PRO A 9 10.93 -2.03 18.39
CA PRO A 9 10.93 -2.94 17.26
C PRO A 9 10.10 -2.34 16.13
N VAL A 10 10.71 -2.20 14.95
CA VAL A 10 9.99 -1.80 13.74
C VAL A 10 9.10 -2.95 13.32
N PHE A 11 7.80 -2.73 13.33
CA PHE A 11 6.82 -3.70 12.84
C PHE A 11 6.45 -3.40 11.39
N VAL A 12 6.43 -4.44 10.56
CA VAL A 12 5.94 -4.40 9.19
C VAL A 12 4.49 -4.87 9.19
N PRO A 13 3.52 -4.05 8.75
CA PRO A 13 2.14 -4.50 8.66
C PRO A 13 1.99 -5.58 7.59
N ILE A 14 1.38 -6.70 7.98
CA ILE A 14 0.95 -7.79 7.10
C ILE A 14 -0.54 -8.02 7.39
N GLY A 15 -1.37 -7.24 6.71
CA GLY A 15 -2.79 -7.21 6.99
C GLY A 15 -3.13 -6.70 8.39
N VAL A 16 -3.72 -7.55 9.22
CA VAL A 16 -4.07 -7.22 10.62
C VAL A 16 -3.00 -7.59 11.63
N VAL A 17 -1.94 -8.22 11.15
CA VAL A 17 -0.85 -8.72 11.96
C VAL A 17 0.37 -7.88 11.62
N ASN A 18 0.94 -7.19 12.59
CA ASN A 18 2.23 -6.53 12.35
C ASN A 18 3.36 -7.49 12.74
N LEU A 19 4.23 -7.78 11.78
CA LEU A 19 5.40 -8.63 11.97
C LEU A 19 6.55 -7.77 12.48
N GLY A 20 6.99 -8.03 13.70
CA GLY A 20 8.19 -7.44 14.26
C GLY A 20 9.44 -8.21 13.84
N PRO A 21 10.57 -8.00 14.55
CA PRO A 21 11.80 -8.68 14.22
C PRO A 21 11.69 -10.19 14.34
N VAL A 22 12.28 -10.89 13.38
CA VAL A 22 12.42 -12.34 13.32
C VAL A 22 13.85 -12.70 13.73
N LEU A 23 13.99 -13.55 14.72
CA LEU A 23 15.27 -14.06 15.19
C LEU A 23 15.38 -15.55 14.90
N VAL A 24 16.48 -15.93 14.26
CA VAL A 24 16.89 -17.32 14.11
C VAL A 24 17.95 -17.59 15.18
N GLU A 25 17.72 -18.59 16.02
CA GLU A 25 18.74 -19.08 16.93
C GLU A 25 19.59 -20.11 16.18
N PRO A 26 20.94 -20.06 16.30
CA PRO A 26 21.78 -21.08 15.72
C PRO A 26 21.39 -22.44 16.30
N ALA A 27 21.37 -23.47 15.43
CA ALA A 27 21.22 -24.84 15.87
C ALA A 27 22.31 -25.15 16.91
N ASP A 28 21.93 -25.77 18.02
CA ASP A 28 22.90 -26.27 18.99
C ASP A 28 23.64 -27.46 18.33
N ASP A 29 24.94 -27.63 18.58
CA ASP A 29 25.73 -28.67 17.90
C ASP A 29 25.17 -30.09 18.15
N ASN A 30 24.36 -30.26 19.20
CA ASN A 30 23.67 -31.50 19.56
C ASN A 30 22.23 -31.60 19.04
N ASP A 31 21.61 -30.50 18.62
CA ASP A 31 20.21 -30.43 18.22
C ASP A 31 20.14 -29.85 16.81
N GLN A 32 20.02 -30.72 15.79
CA GLN A 32 19.96 -30.34 14.37
C GLN A 32 18.71 -29.52 13.98
N LEU A 33 17.95 -29.03 14.97
CA LEU A 33 16.75 -28.25 14.78
C LEU A 33 17.07 -26.76 14.61
N GLN A 34 16.52 -26.16 13.56
CA GLN A 34 16.41 -24.72 13.39
C GLN A 34 15.38 -24.20 14.39
N ARG A 35 15.69 -23.09 15.07
CA ARG A 35 14.75 -22.42 15.99
C ARG A 35 14.53 -20.99 15.54
N ILE A 36 13.27 -20.61 15.45
CA ILE A 36 12.86 -19.27 15.01
C ILE A 36 11.92 -18.65 16.04
N SER A 37 12.03 -17.35 16.23
CA SER A 37 11.09 -16.56 17.01
C SER A 37 10.73 -15.29 16.27
N ALA A 38 9.47 -14.88 16.39
CA ALA A 38 8.97 -13.68 15.74
C ALA A 38 8.04 -12.92 16.68
N ALA A 39 8.26 -11.61 16.76
CA ALA A 39 7.32 -10.70 17.37
C ALA A 39 6.10 -10.53 16.46
N VAL A 40 4.90 -10.73 17.00
CA VAL A 40 3.65 -10.62 16.27
C VAL A 40 2.70 -9.72 17.03
N GLN A 41 2.27 -8.62 16.42
CA GLN A 41 1.26 -7.72 16.98
C GLN A 41 -0.09 -7.99 16.34
N CYS A 42 -1.09 -8.34 17.14
CA CYS A 42 -2.45 -8.58 16.66
C CYS A 42 -3.22 -7.25 16.44
N ALA A 43 -4.35 -7.33 15.75
CA ALA A 43 -5.24 -6.20 15.48
C ALA A 43 -5.67 -5.40 16.73
N SER A 44 -5.76 -6.07 17.88
CA SER A 44 -6.07 -5.49 19.19
C SER A 44 -4.94 -4.63 19.77
N GLY A 45 -3.79 -4.57 19.10
CA GLY A 45 -2.56 -3.97 19.60
C GLY A 45 -1.76 -4.89 20.54
N SER A 46 -2.32 -6.04 20.94
CA SER A 46 -1.62 -6.99 21.82
C SER A 46 -0.42 -7.61 21.12
N PHE A 47 0.68 -7.72 21.86
CA PHE A 47 1.94 -8.28 21.41
C PHE A 47 2.06 -9.75 21.85
N ARG A 48 2.55 -10.61 20.95
CA ARG A 48 2.88 -12.00 21.23
C ARG A 48 4.23 -12.36 20.61
N MET A 49 5.10 -12.96 21.40
CA MET A 49 6.30 -13.61 20.88
C MET A 49 5.94 -15.04 20.49
N LEU A 50 6.01 -15.35 19.20
CA LEU A 50 5.82 -16.71 18.71
C LEU A 50 7.19 -17.40 18.62
N ARG A 51 7.20 -18.72 18.79
CA ARG A 51 8.39 -19.56 18.64
C ARG A 51 8.03 -20.81 17.84
N GLY A 52 8.97 -21.28 17.04
CA GLY A 52 8.87 -22.54 16.31
C GLY A 52 10.23 -23.18 16.14
N SER A 53 10.23 -24.47 15.90
CA SER A 53 11.40 -25.32 15.70
C SER A 53 11.14 -26.36 14.61
N GLY A 54 12.19 -26.82 13.95
CA GLY A 54 12.04 -27.81 12.89
C GLY A 54 13.37 -28.23 12.29
N ALA A 55 13.40 -29.37 11.61
CA ALA A 55 14.61 -29.82 10.92
C ALA A 55 14.97 -28.90 9.74
N THR A 56 13.98 -28.17 9.21
CA THR A 56 14.17 -27.12 8.22
C THR A 56 13.57 -25.80 8.70
N LEU A 57 13.97 -24.69 8.06
CA LEU A 57 13.40 -23.38 8.37
C LEU A 57 11.90 -23.33 8.09
N GLU A 58 11.44 -23.95 7.00
CA GLU A 58 10.03 -24.02 6.61
C GLU A 58 9.19 -24.74 7.67
N GLN A 59 9.72 -25.83 8.25
CA GLN A 59 9.09 -26.52 9.38
C GLN A 59 9.06 -25.65 10.63
N ALA A 60 10.17 -24.96 10.94
CA ALA A 60 10.22 -24.04 12.08
C ALA A 60 9.23 -22.88 11.92
N VAL A 61 9.05 -22.34 10.70
CA VAL A 61 8.04 -21.32 10.39
C VAL A 61 6.62 -21.90 10.47
N ALA A 62 6.38 -23.12 10.02
CA ALA A 62 5.08 -23.78 10.17
C ALA A 62 4.70 -23.94 11.66
N GLU A 63 5.65 -24.38 12.50
CA GLU A 63 5.44 -24.47 13.96
C GLU A 63 5.24 -23.09 14.59
N LEU A 64 6.03 -22.09 14.19
CA LEU A 64 5.91 -20.69 14.61
C LEU A 64 4.49 -20.15 14.39
N MET A 65 3.86 -20.50 13.27
CA MET A 65 2.51 -20.06 12.91
C MET A 65 1.39 -20.85 13.59
N SER A 66 1.66 -22.04 14.13
CA SER A 66 0.64 -22.92 14.71
C SER A 66 -0.32 -22.25 15.71
N PRO A 67 0.09 -21.28 16.56
CA PRO A 67 -0.85 -20.62 17.47
C PRO A 67 -1.93 -19.80 16.75
N LEU A 68 -1.65 -19.37 15.52
CA LEU A 68 -2.54 -18.58 14.68
C LEU A 68 -3.51 -19.44 13.85
N LEU A 69 -3.27 -20.75 13.77
CA LEU A 69 -3.89 -21.63 12.78
C LEU A 69 -4.95 -22.55 13.36
N ARG A 70 -5.97 -22.85 12.55
CA ARG A 70 -7.00 -23.84 12.89
C ARG A 70 -6.51 -25.27 12.74
N LYS A 71 -5.60 -25.49 11.80
CA LYS A 71 -5.08 -26.80 11.42
C LYS A 71 -3.56 -26.70 11.17
N PRO A 72 -2.81 -27.80 11.29
CA PRO A 72 -1.40 -27.84 10.93
C PRO A 72 -1.20 -27.48 9.45
N ILE A 73 -0.04 -26.92 9.14
CA ILE A 73 0.32 -26.54 7.77
C ILE A 73 1.65 -27.14 7.35
N LEU A 74 1.82 -27.28 6.03
CA LEU A 74 3.08 -27.54 5.37
C LEU A 74 3.44 -26.31 4.53
N VAL A 75 4.67 -25.82 4.67
CA VAL A 75 5.20 -24.68 3.91
C VAL A 75 6.17 -25.20 2.87
N THR A 76 5.94 -24.84 1.61
CA THR A 76 6.81 -25.17 0.48
C THR A 76 7.31 -23.89 -0.15
N VAL A 77 8.63 -23.70 -0.25
CA VAL A 77 9.21 -22.57 -0.99
C VAL A 77 9.24 -22.91 -2.47
N CYS A 78 8.62 -22.06 -3.29
CA CYS A 78 8.46 -22.29 -4.73
C CYS A 78 9.46 -21.49 -5.56
N LEU A 79 9.78 -20.28 -5.12
CA LEU A 79 10.75 -19.42 -5.75
C LEU A 79 11.50 -18.68 -4.66
N GLU A 80 12.81 -18.62 -4.80
CA GLU A 80 13.69 -17.84 -3.95
C GLU A 80 14.66 -17.08 -4.86
N SER A 81 14.74 -15.76 -4.67
CA SER A 81 15.64 -14.91 -5.43
C SER A 81 16.35 -13.93 -4.50
N THR A 82 17.63 -13.73 -4.77
CA THR A 82 18.42 -12.69 -4.14
C THR A 82 18.54 -11.53 -5.13
N GLY A 83 17.81 -10.46 -4.85
CA GLY A 83 17.86 -9.23 -5.65
C GLY A 83 18.81 -8.21 -5.02
N ALA A 84 19.63 -7.56 -5.84
CA ALA A 84 20.15 -6.25 -5.47
C ALA A 84 18.98 -5.27 -5.57
N ALA A 85 18.63 -4.59 -4.48
CA ALA A 85 17.63 -3.52 -4.57
C ALA A 85 18.20 -2.44 -5.50
N VAL A 86 17.44 -2.09 -6.55
CA VAL A 86 17.86 -1.13 -7.60
C VAL A 86 18.31 0.20 -7.01
N THR A 87 17.88 0.52 -5.79
CA THR A 87 18.16 1.76 -5.08
C THR A 87 18.87 1.60 -3.73
N SER A 88 19.22 0.37 -3.29
CA SER A 88 19.85 0.12 -1.98
C SER A 88 21.05 -0.82 -2.10
N THR A 89 22.15 -0.47 -1.44
CA THR A 89 23.37 -1.30 -1.34
C THR A 89 23.15 -2.64 -0.61
N ARG A 90 21.98 -2.88 -0.01
CA ARG A 90 21.65 -4.12 0.68
C ARG A 90 20.89 -5.07 -0.25
N SER A 91 21.40 -6.30 -0.35
CA SER A 91 20.69 -7.42 -0.98
C SER A 91 19.38 -7.68 -0.25
N HIS A 92 18.29 -7.82 -0.99
CA HIS A 92 17.00 -8.27 -0.48
C HIS A 92 16.78 -9.72 -0.89
N GLN A 93 16.15 -10.48 0.00
CA GLN A 93 15.68 -11.84 -0.27
C GLN A 93 14.20 -11.77 -0.57
N SER A 94 13.79 -12.36 -1.69
CA SER A 94 12.40 -12.56 -2.06
C SER A 94 12.07 -14.04 -2.03
N VAL A 95 10.96 -14.38 -1.38
CA VAL A 95 10.50 -15.75 -1.18
C VAL A 95 9.04 -15.86 -1.57
N HIS A 96 8.73 -16.84 -2.42
CA HIS A 96 7.37 -17.27 -2.73
C HIS A 96 7.10 -18.61 -2.06
N VAL A 97 5.96 -18.72 -1.39
CA VAL A 97 5.55 -19.93 -0.70
C VAL A 97 4.18 -20.41 -1.15
N HIS A 98 4.04 -21.72 -1.12
CA HIS A 98 2.76 -22.39 -0.99
C HIS A 98 2.60 -22.88 0.44
N VAL A 99 1.44 -22.60 1.03
CA VAL A 99 1.04 -23.08 2.34
C VAL A 99 -0.12 -24.04 2.15
N HIS A 100 0.07 -25.28 2.55
CA HIS A 100 -0.94 -26.33 2.48
C HIS A 100 -1.43 -26.68 3.88
N GLU A 101 -2.70 -27.03 4.04
CA GLU A 101 -3.11 -27.81 5.21
C GLU A 101 -2.32 -29.12 5.25
N SER A 102 -1.93 -29.55 6.45
CA SER A 102 -1.19 -30.79 6.65
C SER A 102 -1.90 -31.75 7.59
N GLN A 103 -1.89 -33.02 7.19
CA GLN A 103 -2.31 -34.15 8.01
C GLN A 103 -1.22 -35.22 7.94
N HIS A 104 -0.67 -35.59 9.10
CA HIS A 104 0.47 -36.52 9.21
C HIS A 104 1.69 -36.11 8.36
N GLY A 105 1.95 -34.81 8.23
CA GLY A 105 3.10 -34.29 7.47
C GLY A 105 2.93 -34.34 5.95
N GLN A 106 1.77 -34.76 5.45
CA GLN A 106 1.43 -34.71 4.03
C GLN A 106 0.51 -33.53 3.74
N PRO A 107 0.65 -32.87 2.57
CA PRO A 107 -0.27 -31.82 2.16
C PRO A 107 -1.64 -32.42 1.85
N VAL A 108 -2.69 -31.82 2.40
CA VAL A 108 -4.09 -32.22 2.18
C VAL A 108 -4.96 -30.98 2.10
N GLY A 109 -5.81 -30.91 1.08
CA GLY A 109 -6.87 -29.90 1.00
C GLY A 109 -6.39 -28.51 0.59
N GLU A 110 -6.68 -27.52 1.44
CA GLU A 110 -6.56 -26.09 1.12
C GLU A 110 -5.10 -25.69 0.86
N MET A 111 -4.94 -24.84 -0.14
CA MET A 111 -3.65 -24.26 -0.54
C MET A 111 -3.78 -22.74 -0.57
N ALA A 112 -2.79 -22.05 -0.05
CA ALA A 112 -2.65 -20.61 -0.15
C ALA A 112 -1.27 -20.23 -0.66
N GLN A 113 -1.17 -19.11 -1.37
CA GLN A 113 0.07 -18.60 -1.92
C GLN A 113 0.41 -17.25 -1.29
N GLY A 114 1.70 -17.00 -1.07
CA GLY A 114 2.16 -15.73 -0.54
C GLY A 114 3.57 -15.42 -1.00
N ALA A 115 3.87 -14.12 -1.07
CA ALA A 115 5.17 -13.61 -1.44
C ALA A 115 5.65 -12.63 -0.37
N GLY A 116 6.93 -12.70 -0.01
CA GLY A 116 7.55 -11.83 0.97
C GLY A 116 8.93 -11.39 0.52
N ALA A 117 9.26 -10.13 0.75
CA ALA A 117 10.57 -9.56 0.49
C ALA A 117 11.12 -8.91 1.77
N ALA A 118 12.35 -9.22 2.14
CA ALA A 118 12.99 -8.67 3.33
C ALA A 118 14.53 -8.70 3.23
N PRO A 119 15.27 -8.00 4.11
CA PRO A 119 16.73 -8.03 4.12
C PRO A 119 17.34 -9.41 4.40
N THR A 120 16.57 -10.33 5.02
CA THR A 120 17.01 -11.70 5.34
C THR A 120 15.97 -12.69 4.85
N ARG A 121 16.43 -13.90 4.50
CA ARG A 121 15.58 -14.99 4.00
C ARG A 121 14.47 -15.33 4.98
N GLU A 122 14.76 -15.31 6.27
CA GLU A 122 13.86 -15.77 7.32
C GLU A 122 12.74 -14.77 7.58
N HIS A 123 13.04 -13.47 7.53
CA HIS A 123 12.01 -12.44 7.54
C HIS A 123 11.13 -12.53 6.28
N ALA A 124 11.74 -12.74 5.10
CA ALA A 124 11.01 -12.85 3.84
C ALA A 124 10.07 -14.06 3.86
N LEU A 125 10.54 -15.21 4.34
CA LEU A 125 9.75 -16.43 4.47
C LEU A 125 8.60 -16.28 5.46
N VAL A 126 8.85 -15.73 6.66
CA VAL A 126 7.79 -15.48 7.67
C VAL A 126 6.74 -14.52 7.11
N ALA A 127 7.17 -13.45 6.42
CA ALA A 127 6.26 -12.52 5.79
C ALA A 127 5.43 -13.18 4.67
N ALA A 128 6.06 -13.99 3.82
CA ALA A 128 5.39 -14.72 2.74
C ALA A 128 4.33 -15.69 3.28
N VAL A 129 4.65 -16.44 4.34
CA VAL A 129 3.71 -17.36 4.99
C VAL A 129 2.56 -16.60 5.65
N LEU A 130 2.84 -15.52 6.38
CA LEU A 130 1.78 -14.70 6.98
C LEU A 130 0.83 -14.13 5.91
N ARG A 131 1.35 -13.65 4.78
CA ARG A 131 0.54 -13.18 3.65
C ARG A 131 -0.30 -14.31 3.05
N ALA A 132 0.29 -15.48 2.83
CA ALA A 132 -0.46 -16.65 2.35
C ALA A 132 -1.61 -17.00 3.30
N LEU A 133 -1.33 -17.04 4.60
CA LEU A 133 -2.32 -17.34 5.62
C LEU A 133 -3.40 -16.26 5.75
N HIS A 134 -3.06 -15.00 5.49
CA HIS A 134 -3.99 -13.88 5.59
C HIS A 134 -5.18 -14.03 4.64
N HIS A 135 -4.97 -14.63 3.47
CA HIS A 135 -6.01 -14.91 2.48
C HIS A 135 -6.59 -16.34 2.62
N SER A 136 -6.14 -17.11 3.60
CA SER A 136 -6.43 -18.54 3.72
C SER A 136 -7.51 -18.85 4.77
N PRO A 137 -8.29 -19.95 4.59
CA PRO A 137 -9.22 -20.43 5.60
C PRO A 137 -8.50 -21.07 6.82
N LEU A 138 -7.19 -21.29 6.72
CA LEU A 138 -6.35 -21.90 7.74
C LEU A 138 -6.13 -21.00 8.96
N LEU A 139 -6.21 -19.68 8.78
CA LEU A 139 -6.03 -18.71 9.88
C LEU A 139 -7.26 -18.67 10.80
N LYS A 140 -7.08 -18.67 12.13
CA LYS A 140 -8.22 -18.55 13.07
C LYS A 140 -8.98 -17.23 12.84
N ALA A 141 -10.29 -17.24 13.09
CA ALA A 141 -11.16 -16.10 12.79
C ALA A 141 -10.83 -14.84 13.60
N GLU A 142 -10.19 -14.99 14.76
CA GLU A 142 -9.73 -13.88 15.62
C GLU A 142 -8.50 -13.15 15.05
N PHE A 143 -7.75 -13.78 14.14
CA PHE A 143 -6.61 -13.20 13.44
C PHE A 143 -6.97 -12.74 12.02
N ARG A 144 -8.26 -12.73 11.66
CA ARG A 144 -8.78 -12.10 10.43
C ARG A 144 -9.47 -10.80 10.79
N ASN A 145 -9.33 -9.75 9.98
CA ASN A 145 -10.19 -8.57 10.17
C ASN A 145 -11.66 -8.91 9.80
N ALA A 146 -12.56 -8.04 10.24
CA ALA A 146 -13.99 -8.15 9.92
C ALA A 146 -14.25 -8.21 8.40
N GLY A 147 -13.53 -7.41 7.61
CA GLY A 147 -13.69 -7.34 6.15
C GLY A 147 -13.35 -8.66 5.45
N GLN A 148 -12.23 -9.29 5.78
CA GLN A 148 -11.83 -10.57 5.22
C GLN A 148 -12.74 -11.73 5.59
N ARG A 149 -13.33 -11.72 6.79
CA ARG A 149 -14.34 -12.73 7.15
C ARG A 149 -15.56 -12.62 6.25
N GLU A 150 -15.93 -11.40 5.88
CA GLU A 150 -17.04 -11.10 4.98
C GLU A 150 -16.66 -11.44 3.53
N ILE A 151 -15.53 -10.94 3.00
CA ILE A 151 -15.05 -11.28 1.66
C ILE A 151 -14.91 -12.77 1.47
N TYR A 152 -14.29 -13.48 2.41
CA TYR A 152 -14.12 -14.92 2.27
C TYR A 152 -15.47 -15.66 2.26
N ARG A 153 -16.44 -15.22 3.08
CA ARG A 153 -17.78 -15.80 3.10
C ARG A 153 -18.49 -15.57 1.77
N GLU A 154 -18.49 -14.33 1.29
CA GLU A 154 -19.11 -13.96 0.02
C GLU A 154 -18.42 -14.65 -1.16
N ALA A 155 -17.08 -14.74 -1.16
CA ALA A 155 -16.33 -15.44 -2.18
C ALA A 155 -16.65 -16.94 -2.22
N ARG A 156 -16.82 -17.57 -1.05
CA ARG A 156 -17.24 -18.97 -0.96
C ARG A 156 -18.67 -19.16 -1.47
N GLN A 157 -19.59 -18.27 -1.12
CA GLN A 157 -20.95 -18.29 -1.61
C GLN A 157 -21.00 -18.11 -3.13
N LEU A 158 -20.35 -17.07 -3.66
CA LEU A 158 -20.29 -16.77 -5.08
C LEU A 158 -19.64 -17.92 -5.87
N SER A 159 -18.58 -18.53 -5.32
CA SER A 159 -17.96 -19.72 -5.94
C SER A 159 -18.93 -20.89 -6.02
N ALA A 160 -19.72 -21.15 -4.97
CA ALA A 160 -20.75 -22.20 -4.99
C ALA A 160 -21.87 -21.89 -6.01
N GLU A 161 -22.27 -20.62 -6.12
CA GLU A 161 -23.23 -20.16 -7.12
C GLU A 161 -22.70 -20.34 -8.55
N ILE A 162 -21.42 -20.02 -8.81
CA ILE A 162 -20.74 -20.24 -10.10
C ILE A 162 -20.71 -21.73 -10.45
N VAL A 163 -20.30 -22.59 -9.51
CA VAL A 163 -20.26 -24.05 -9.72
C VAL A 163 -21.64 -24.58 -10.08
N THR A 164 -22.67 -24.13 -9.36
CA THR A 164 -24.06 -24.49 -9.61
C THR A 164 -24.54 -24.00 -10.98
N ALA A 165 -24.29 -22.73 -11.31
CA ALA A 165 -24.74 -22.11 -12.56
C ALA A 165 -24.07 -22.72 -13.81
N LEU A 166 -22.81 -23.13 -13.69
CA LEU A 166 -22.06 -23.79 -14.76
C LEU A 166 -22.34 -25.30 -14.86
N GLY A 167 -23.16 -25.86 -13.96
CA GLY A 167 -23.47 -27.29 -13.94
C GLY A 167 -22.22 -28.16 -13.76
N LEU A 168 -21.20 -27.65 -13.08
CA LEU A 168 -19.97 -28.40 -12.85
C LEU A 168 -20.27 -29.54 -11.85
N PRO A 169 -19.68 -30.73 -12.04
CA PRO A 169 -19.74 -31.78 -11.04
C PRO A 169 -19.15 -31.27 -9.72
N GLU A 170 -19.53 -31.88 -8.58
CA GLU A 170 -18.96 -31.54 -7.27
C GLU A 170 -17.43 -31.42 -7.40
N LEU A 171 -16.94 -30.20 -7.24
CA LEU A 171 -15.52 -29.94 -7.25
C LEU A 171 -14.93 -30.49 -5.97
N ASP A 172 -13.79 -31.16 -6.08
CA ASP A 172 -13.00 -31.47 -4.90
C ASP A 172 -12.59 -30.16 -4.17
N GLU A 173 -12.33 -30.26 -2.87
CA GLU A 173 -12.05 -29.10 -2.02
C GLU A 173 -10.83 -28.30 -2.51
N SER A 174 -9.88 -28.94 -3.21
CA SER A 174 -8.72 -28.26 -3.78
C SER A 174 -9.12 -27.33 -4.93
N ARG A 175 -9.92 -27.82 -5.89
CA ARG A 175 -10.44 -27.01 -7.00
C ARG A 175 -11.35 -25.90 -6.51
N LEU A 176 -12.24 -26.21 -5.55
CA LEU A 176 -13.10 -25.21 -4.94
C LEU A 176 -12.26 -24.13 -4.23
N SER A 177 -11.25 -24.52 -3.45
CA SER A 177 -10.34 -23.58 -2.78
C SER A 177 -9.66 -22.65 -3.79
N LYS A 178 -9.27 -23.15 -4.98
CA LYS A 178 -8.64 -22.30 -6.00
C LYS A 178 -9.62 -21.32 -6.64
N ILE A 179 -10.88 -21.73 -6.87
CA ILE A 179 -11.92 -20.80 -7.33
C ILE A 179 -12.19 -19.75 -6.25
N VAL A 180 -12.31 -20.15 -4.99
CA VAL A 180 -12.50 -19.22 -3.87
C VAL A 180 -11.34 -18.25 -3.75
N GLU A 181 -10.09 -18.69 -3.97
CA GLU A 181 -8.91 -17.82 -4.01
C GLU A 181 -9.02 -16.77 -5.13
N ILE A 182 -9.32 -17.20 -6.37
CA ILE A 182 -9.47 -16.29 -7.52
C ILE A 182 -10.62 -15.30 -7.28
N VAL A 183 -11.77 -15.79 -6.84
CA VAL A 183 -12.92 -14.95 -6.52
C VAL A 183 -12.60 -14.02 -5.36
N SER A 184 -11.90 -14.48 -4.32
CA SER A 184 -11.47 -13.63 -3.20
C SER A 184 -10.47 -12.56 -3.65
N ASP A 185 -9.55 -12.87 -4.57
CA ASP A 185 -8.63 -11.88 -5.14
C ASP A 185 -9.41 -10.81 -5.92
N HIS A 186 -10.33 -11.21 -6.79
CA HIS A 186 -11.22 -10.27 -7.49
C HIS A 186 -12.15 -9.51 -6.55
N MET A 187 -12.66 -10.15 -5.51
CA MET A 187 -13.47 -9.51 -4.48
C MET A 187 -12.64 -8.60 -3.60
N ASN A 188 -11.37 -8.88 -3.34
CA ASN A 188 -10.47 -7.94 -2.67
C ASN A 188 -10.23 -6.73 -3.57
N ARG A 189 -10.01 -6.91 -4.87
CA ARG A 189 -9.91 -5.80 -5.85
C ARG A 189 -11.21 -5.01 -5.96
N PHE A 190 -12.37 -5.67 -5.95
CA PHE A 190 -13.68 -5.02 -5.96
C PHE A 190 -14.02 -4.35 -4.62
N ALA A 191 -13.66 -5.00 -3.51
CA ALA A 191 -13.77 -4.46 -2.17
C ALA A 191 -12.80 -3.32 -1.95
N VAL A 192 -11.74 -3.19 -2.74
CA VAL A 192 -10.90 -1.99 -2.80
C VAL A 192 -11.65 -0.84 -3.48
N GLY A 193 -12.43 -1.12 -4.53
CA GLY A 193 -13.48 -0.22 -5.02
C GLY A 193 -14.50 0.16 -3.93
N GLN A 194 -14.90 -0.80 -3.09
CA GLN A 194 -15.70 -0.51 -1.90
C GLN A 194 -14.89 0.23 -0.83
N VAL A 195 -13.59 0.01 -0.62
CA VAL A 195 -12.75 0.77 0.32
C VAL A 195 -12.58 2.19 -0.17
N ILE A 196 -12.57 2.46 -1.48
CA ILE A 196 -12.65 3.81 -2.04
C ILE A 196 -14.01 4.43 -1.72
N ALA A 197 -15.12 3.70 -1.90
CA ALA A 197 -16.45 4.16 -1.50
C ALA A 197 -16.66 4.25 0.04
N THR A 198 -15.93 3.44 0.82
CA THR A 198 -16.04 3.31 2.29
C THR A 198 -14.99 4.16 3.00
N ALA A 199 -13.94 4.63 2.30
CA ALA A 199 -13.03 5.68 2.76
C ALA A 199 -13.79 6.97 3.13
N ASN A 200 -15.04 7.09 2.66
CA ASN A 200 -15.99 8.17 2.98
C ASN A 200 -17.01 7.83 4.08
N ALA A 201 -16.93 6.66 4.74
CA ALA A 201 -17.75 6.36 5.92
C ALA A 201 -17.28 7.16 7.17
N SER A 202 -17.88 6.93 8.35
CA SER A 202 -17.66 7.76 9.54
C SER A 202 -16.71 7.18 10.61
N ASP A 203 -16.27 5.92 10.51
CA ASP A 203 -15.38 5.28 11.51
C ASP A 203 -13.99 4.89 10.93
N PRO A 204 -12.96 5.76 11.03
CA PRO A 204 -11.70 5.65 10.29
C PRO A 204 -10.80 4.48 10.70
N VAL A 205 -10.75 4.15 12.00
CA VAL A 205 -9.81 3.16 12.55
C VAL A 205 -10.18 1.74 12.14
N SER A 206 -11.49 1.47 12.06
CA SER A 206 -12.02 0.16 11.65
C SER A 206 -12.00 -0.07 10.15
N ARG A 207 -11.76 0.96 9.33
CA ARG A 207 -11.78 0.90 7.86
C ARG A 207 -10.41 0.60 7.26
N LEU A 208 -9.37 1.24 7.77
CA LEU A 208 -7.99 1.17 7.26
C LEU A 208 -7.27 -0.13 7.64
N ARG A 209 -7.81 -0.90 8.59
CA ARG A 209 -7.27 -2.21 9.03
C ARG A 209 -7.96 -3.42 8.40
N ARG A 210 -8.99 -3.20 7.56
CA ARG A 210 -9.80 -4.30 6.98
C ARG A 210 -9.17 -4.97 5.78
N TYR A 211 -8.18 -4.37 5.13
CA TYR A 211 -7.57 -4.94 3.93
C TYR A 211 -6.08 -4.60 3.88
N ASP A 212 -5.25 -5.59 3.52
CA ASP A 212 -3.84 -5.35 3.26
C ASP A 212 -3.68 -4.68 1.89
N ALA A 213 -3.69 -3.35 1.87
CA ALA A 213 -3.46 -2.57 0.66
C ALA A 213 -2.10 -2.84 0.01
N THR A 214 -1.12 -3.40 0.74
CA THR A 214 0.23 -3.59 0.20
C THR A 214 0.28 -4.62 -0.91
N CYS A 215 -0.62 -5.60 -0.92
CA CYS A 215 -0.62 -6.64 -1.97
C CYS A 215 -0.97 -6.10 -3.36
N LEU A 216 -1.67 -4.97 -3.45
CA LEU A 216 -2.01 -4.31 -4.71
C LEU A 216 -0.82 -3.59 -5.35
N PHE A 217 0.16 -3.26 -4.53
CA PHE A 217 1.37 -2.57 -4.94
C PHE A 217 2.58 -3.49 -4.88
N THR A 218 2.38 -4.80 -4.78
CA THR A 218 3.45 -5.77 -4.96
C THR A 218 3.31 -6.45 -6.31
N ASP A 219 4.41 -6.56 -7.05
CA ASP A 219 4.45 -7.30 -8.30
C ASP A 219 4.32 -8.82 -8.08
N ARG A 220 4.38 -9.58 -9.17
CA ARG A 220 4.31 -11.05 -9.13
C ARG A 220 5.44 -11.69 -8.33
N ASP A 221 6.53 -10.97 -8.13
CA ASP A 221 7.73 -11.39 -7.39
C ASP A 221 7.72 -10.86 -5.94
N GLY A 222 6.61 -10.23 -5.52
CA GLY A 222 6.40 -9.70 -4.18
C GLY A 222 7.15 -8.39 -3.88
N HIS A 223 7.79 -7.77 -4.87
CA HIS A 223 8.47 -6.48 -4.71
C HIS A 223 7.45 -5.35 -4.72
N ILE A 224 7.63 -4.36 -3.86
CA ILE A 224 6.80 -3.15 -3.91
C ILE A 224 7.11 -2.44 -5.23
N MET A 225 6.08 -2.24 -6.03
CA MET A 225 6.14 -1.50 -7.28
C MET A 225 6.49 -0.04 -6.98
N ASP A 226 7.45 0.50 -7.72
CA ASP A 226 7.82 1.92 -7.61
C ASP A 226 6.82 2.85 -8.32
N ARG A 227 6.03 2.28 -9.25
CA ARG A 227 5.00 2.95 -10.06
C ARG A 227 4.02 1.93 -10.65
N ASP A 228 2.80 2.36 -10.96
CA ASP A 228 1.81 1.59 -11.72
C ASP A 228 1.15 2.56 -12.73
N THR A 229 1.79 2.74 -13.89
CA THR A 229 1.32 3.61 -14.97
C THR A 229 0.68 2.85 -16.13
N ASP A 230 0.75 1.51 -16.13
CA ASP A 230 0.23 0.68 -17.22
C ASP A 230 -1.23 0.25 -16.98
N THR A 231 -1.89 0.88 -16.00
CA THR A 231 -3.26 0.56 -15.58
C THR A 231 -4.26 1.59 -16.08
N ASP A 232 -5.41 1.11 -16.57
CA ASP A 232 -6.56 1.95 -16.92
C ASP A 232 -7.39 2.34 -15.66
N GLU A 233 -7.05 1.78 -14.50
CA GLU A 233 -7.76 2.01 -13.24
C GLU A 233 -7.20 3.25 -12.51
N TRP A 234 -7.94 4.35 -12.50
CA TRP A 234 -7.51 5.63 -11.89
C TRP A 234 -7.05 5.53 -10.43
N TRP A 235 -7.68 4.66 -9.64
CA TRP A 235 -7.36 4.49 -8.23
C TRP A 235 -6.07 3.69 -8.02
N ARG A 236 -5.64 2.91 -9.02
CA ARG A 236 -4.34 2.23 -9.03
C ARG A 236 -3.26 3.09 -9.60
N TRP A 237 -3.57 3.96 -10.56
CA TRP A 237 -2.57 4.73 -11.26
C TRP A 237 -1.72 5.59 -10.31
N TYR A 238 -0.39 5.45 -10.40
CA TYR A 238 0.58 6.37 -9.81
C TYR A 238 1.92 6.33 -10.56
N PRO A 239 2.55 7.49 -10.77
CA PRO A 239 3.80 7.57 -11.51
C PRO A 239 5.03 7.33 -10.64
N GLY A 240 4.93 7.53 -9.31
CA GLY A 240 6.05 7.41 -8.38
C GLY A 240 7.20 8.40 -8.66
N LEU A 241 8.31 8.22 -7.93
CA LEU A 241 9.49 9.10 -8.04
C LEU A 241 10.64 8.48 -8.85
N ALA A 242 10.65 7.16 -9.06
CA ALA A 242 11.71 6.44 -9.78
C ALA A 242 11.42 6.40 -11.30
N ASN A 243 11.42 7.56 -11.94
CA ASN A 243 11.06 7.72 -13.35
C ASN A 243 11.71 8.96 -14.00
N ASP A 244 12.87 9.40 -13.50
CA ASP A 244 13.55 10.62 -13.95
C ASP A 244 13.95 10.60 -15.44
N ASP A 245 14.11 9.40 -16.00
CA ASP A 245 14.47 9.12 -17.39
C ASP A 245 13.29 9.27 -18.36
N LEU A 246 12.05 9.06 -17.90
CA LEU A 246 10.86 9.24 -18.70
C LEU A 246 10.55 10.72 -18.90
N THR A 247 10.00 11.08 -20.06
CA THR A 247 9.51 12.43 -20.29
C THR A 247 8.19 12.67 -19.57
N LEU A 248 7.93 13.93 -19.20
CA LEU A 248 6.66 14.33 -18.59
C LEU A 248 5.46 13.96 -19.48
N ALA A 249 5.58 14.14 -20.80
CA ALA A 249 4.53 13.78 -21.76
C ALA A 249 4.22 12.28 -21.73
N GLN A 250 5.24 11.41 -21.75
CA GLN A 250 5.06 9.96 -21.74
C GLN A 250 4.28 9.50 -20.51
N VAL A 251 4.62 10.01 -19.33
CA VAL A 251 3.92 9.60 -18.09
C VAL A 251 2.53 10.21 -18.02
N LEU A 252 2.36 11.47 -18.43
CA LEU A 252 1.05 12.14 -18.43
C LEU A 252 0.06 11.45 -19.39
N GLU A 253 0.52 10.93 -20.53
CA GLU A 253 -0.33 10.20 -21.48
C GLU A 253 -0.94 8.92 -20.89
N THR A 254 -0.31 8.33 -19.89
CA THR A 254 -0.85 7.16 -19.18
C THR A 254 -1.89 7.50 -18.12
N MET A 255 -2.06 8.78 -17.78
CA MET A 255 -2.96 9.18 -16.70
C MET A 255 -4.42 8.99 -17.11
N PRO A 256 -5.23 8.22 -16.35
CA PRO A 256 -6.67 8.07 -16.58
C PRO A 256 -7.43 9.29 -16.05
N ALA A 257 -7.17 10.46 -16.65
CA ALA A 257 -7.71 11.74 -16.22
C ALA A 257 -9.22 11.85 -16.50
N ALA A 258 -9.95 12.49 -15.59
CA ALA A 258 -11.35 12.83 -15.80
C ALA A 258 -11.49 13.98 -16.82
N PRO A 259 -12.47 13.95 -17.73
CA PRO A 259 -12.66 15.04 -18.67
C PRO A 259 -13.12 16.31 -17.92
N PRO A 260 -12.72 17.52 -18.38
CA PRO A 260 -13.09 18.78 -17.71
C PRO A 260 -14.59 19.01 -17.53
N SER A 261 -15.43 18.37 -18.35
CA SER A 261 -16.89 18.41 -18.28
C SER A 261 -17.44 17.82 -16.98
N ASP A 262 -16.71 16.89 -16.39
CA ASP A 262 -17.17 16.08 -15.26
C ASP A 262 -16.82 16.74 -13.92
N ILE A 263 -16.07 17.85 -13.95
CA ILE A 263 -15.69 18.63 -12.78
C ILE A 263 -16.89 19.49 -12.33
N PRO A 264 -17.40 19.29 -11.10
CA PRO A 264 -18.55 20.04 -10.59
C PRO A 264 -18.33 21.54 -10.62
N TRP A 265 -19.41 22.29 -10.86
CA TRP A 265 -19.36 23.76 -10.88
C TRP A 265 -18.79 24.35 -9.57
N VAL A 266 -19.04 23.71 -8.42
CA VAL A 266 -18.56 24.18 -7.11
C VAL A 266 -17.05 24.00 -6.95
N VAL A 267 -16.47 22.94 -7.52
CA VAL A 267 -15.01 22.76 -7.56
C VAL A 267 -14.39 23.85 -8.46
N ARG A 268 -14.95 24.03 -9.66
CA ARG A 268 -14.54 25.10 -10.59
C ARG A 268 -14.64 26.50 -9.97
N LEU A 269 -15.60 26.74 -9.08
CA LEU A 269 -15.76 28.04 -8.42
C LEU A 269 -14.56 28.41 -7.53
N PHE A 270 -13.92 27.45 -6.87
CA PHE A 270 -12.83 27.74 -5.94
C PHE A 270 -11.44 27.45 -6.51
N GLU A 271 -11.32 26.51 -7.46
CA GLU A 271 -10.02 26.05 -7.96
C GLU A 271 -9.70 26.53 -9.38
N ASN A 272 -10.68 26.99 -10.15
CA ASN A 272 -10.41 27.53 -11.49
C ASN A 272 -9.76 28.92 -11.38
N PRO A 273 -8.59 29.17 -11.97
CA PRO A 273 -7.91 30.46 -11.91
C PRO A 273 -8.70 31.62 -12.59
N LYS A 274 -9.71 31.31 -13.41
CA LYS A 274 -10.63 32.28 -14.02
C LYS A 274 -11.85 32.59 -13.15
N SER A 275 -12.05 31.88 -12.04
CA SER A 275 -13.16 32.13 -11.12
C SER A 275 -12.95 33.39 -10.28
N TRP A 276 -14.04 34.09 -9.97
CA TRP A 276 -14.04 35.27 -9.11
C TRP A 276 -13.87 34.92 -7.61
N LEU A 277 -14.21 33.70 -7.20
CA LEU A 277 -14.00 33.17 -5.84
C LEU A 277 -12.78 32.24 -5.74
N ARG A 278 -11.90 32.27 -6.74
CA ARG A 278 -10.71 31.42 -6.76
C ARG A 278 -9.86 31.61 -5.51
N LEU A 279 -9.41 30.51 -4.96
CA LEU A 279 -8.45 30.52 -3.86
C LEU A 279 -7.02 30.66 -4.39
N ARG A 280 -6.10 31.06 -3.52
CA ARG A 280 -4.68 31.18 -3.89
C ARG A 280 -4.15 29.81 -4.27
N GLY A 281 -3.37 29.74 -5.35
CA GLY A 281 -2.88 28.46 -5.87
C GLY A 281 -3.85 27.80 -6.85
N ALA A 282 -5.03 28.39 -7.11
CA ALA A 282 -5.90 27.96 -8.21
C ALA A 282 -5.11 27.83 -9.52
N ILE A 283 -5.24 26.66 -10.14
CA ILE A 283 -4.46 26.22 -11.29
C ILE A 283 -5.39 25.56 -12.31
N GLU A 284 -5.07 25.63 -13.60
CA GLU A 284 -5.87 24.95 -14.62
C GLU A 284 -5.66 23.42 -14.53
N LEU A 285 -6.64 22.65 -15.04
CA LEU A 285 -6.65 21.18 -14.90
C LEU A 285 -5.38 20.52 -15.46
N LYS A 286 -4.97 20.88 -16.67
CA LYS A 286 -3.79 20.25 -17.29
C LYS A 286 -2.49 20.54 -16.52
N PRO A 287 -2.20 21.79 -16.10
CA PRO A 287 -1.10 22.04 -15.18
C PRO A 287 -1.22 21.31 -13.83
N HIS A 288 -2.43 21.10 -13.29
CA HIS A 288 -2.66 20.27 -12.09
C HIS A 288 -2.23 18.81 -12.32
N ASP A 289 -2.65 18.21 -13.43
CA ASP A 289 -2.27 16.85 -13.81
C ASP A 289 -0.74 16.71 -13.99
N ILE A 290 -0.08 17.75 -14.51
CA ILE A 290 1.39 17.80 -14.56
C ILE A 290 2.02 17.74 -13.17
N LEU A 291 1.40 18.37 -12.15
CA LEU A 291 1.92 18.35 -10.79
C LEU A 291 1.80 16.98 -10.15
N HIS A 292 0.73 16.23 -10.41
CA HIS A 292 0.63 14.82 -10.00
C HIS A 292 1.84 14.02 -10.51
N VAL A 293 2.17 14.14 -11.79
CA VAL A 293 3.33 13.46 -12.38
C VAL A 293 4.65 13.94 -11.79
N ALA A 294 4.85 15.27 -11.72
CA ALA A 294 6.10 15.84 -11.22
C ALA A 294 6.36 15.48 -9.74
N LEU A 295 5.30 15.43 -8.94
CA LEU A 295 5.37 15.03 -7.54
C LEU A 295 5.37 13.51 -7.38
N GLY A 296 5.02 12.70 -8.37
CA GLY A 296 4.95 11.25 -8.19
C GLY A 296 3.68 10.79 -7.45
N ARG A 297 2.61 11.58 -7.50
CA ARG A 297 1.32 11.33 -6.83
C ARG A 297 0.33 10.71 -7.81
N GLY A 298 -0.54 9.83 -7.30
CA GLY A 298 -1.65 9.28 -8.09
C GLY A 298 -2.93 10.09 -7.90
N LEU A 299 -4.11 9.48 -8.09
CA LEU A 299 -5.37 10.22 -8.21
C LEU A 299 -6.38 9.99 -7.05
N LEU A 300 -5.94 9.47 -5.90
CA LEU A 300 -6.84 9.29 -4.75
C LEU A 300 -7.05 10.61 -4.00
N ASP A 301 -8.11 10.73 -3.19
CA ASP A 301 -8.41 11.94 -2.40
C ASP A 301 -7.21 12.44 -1.55
N GLN A 302 -6.43 11.50 -1.01
CA GLN A 302 -5.21 11.81 -0.27
C GLN A 302 -4.12 12.41 -1.18
N ASP A 303 -4.00 11.93 -2.43
CA ASP A 303 -3.10 12.49 -3.43
C ASP A 303 -3.54 13.88 -3.88
N GLU A 304 -4.83 14.05 -4.19
CA GLU A 304 -5.41 15.35 -4.51
C GLU A 304 -5.18 16.36 -3.38
N ALA A 305 -5.43 15.95 -2.13
CA ALA A 305 -5.17 16.78 -0.95
C ALA A 305 -3.73 17.28 -0.94
N PHE A 306 -2.76 16.38 -1.17
CA PHE A 306 -1.34 16.72 -1.18
C PHE A 306 -0.98 17.66 -2.34
N VAL A 307 -1.42 17.38 -3.57
CA VAL A 307 -1.10 18.19 -4.75
C VAL A 307 -1.71 19.59 -4.64
N ILE A 308 -2.96 19.69 -4.18
CA ILE A 308 -3.60 20.99 -3.94
C ILE A 308 -2.86 21.74 -2.83
N GLY A 309 -2.56 21.05 -1.72
CA GLY A 309 -1.75 21.59 -0.64
C GLY A 309 -0.44 22.17 -1.16
N PHE A 310 0.32 21.37 -1.91
CA PHE A 310 1.59 21.75 -2.52
C PHE A 310 1.45 23.02 -3.37
N THR A 311 0.48 23.03 -4.28
CA THR A 311 0.21 24.16 -5.17
C THR A 311 -0.11 25.43 -4.39
N MET A 312 -0.97 25.34 -3.36
CA MET A 312 -1.28 26.47 -2.49
C MET A 312 -0.06 26.93 -1.67
N GLY A 313 0.75 25.98 -1.19
CA GLY A 313 1.97 26.21 -0.41
C GLY A 313 3.03 27.02 -1.17
N THR A 314 3.08 26.89 -2.50
CA THR A 314 3.98 27.70 -3.36
C THR A 314 3.64 29.19 -3.42
N THR A 315 2.49 29.60 -2.85
CA THR A 315 2.05 31.00 -2.85
C THR A 315 2.73 31.79 -1.71
N LYS A 316 3.30 32.96 -2.01
CA LYS A 316 4.10 33.75 -1.05
C LYS A 316 3.33 34.23 0.20
N ASN A 317 2.00 34.16 0.23
CA ASN A 317 1.15 34.75 1.27
C ASN A 317 -0.08 33.86 1.60
N LEU A 318 0.08 32.55 1.61
CA LEU A 318 -1.01 31.65 2.05
C LEU A 318 -1.31 31.88 3.53
N THR A 319 -2.48 32.44 3.85
CA THR A 319 -2.86 32.71 5.24
C THR A 319 -3.42 31.47 5.94
N ARG A 320 -3.35 31.43 7.28
CA ARG A 320 -3.98 30.37 8.09
C ARG A 320 -5.50 30.31 7.87
N LEU A 321 -6.13 31.47 7.65
CA LEU A 321 -7.56 31.56 7.40
C LEU A 321 -7.91 30.93 6.05
N GLU A 322 -7.19 31.26 4.98
CA GLU A 322 -7.41 30.64 3.65
C GLU A 322 -7.22 29.12 3.69
N ARG A 323 -6.19 28.62 4.37
CA ARG A 323 -6.02 27.16 4.58
C ARG A 323 -7.23 26.55 5.27
N ARG A 324 -7.70 27.16 6.36
CA ARG A 324 -8.86 26.66 7.12
C ARG A 324 -10.13 26.70 6.29
N THR A 325 -10.34 27.76 5.52
CA THR A 325 -11.48 27.91 4.62
C THR A 325 -11.46 26.86 3.53
N PHE A 326 -10.31 26.64 2.88
CA PHE A 326 -10.18 25.60 1.86
C PHE A 326 -10.46 24.21 2.42
N LYS A 327 -9.83 23.86 3.55
CA LYS A 327 -10.07 22.59 4.25
C LYS A 327 -11.54 22.37 4.56
N TRP A 328 -12.26 23.41 4.99
CA TRP A 328 -13.70 23.32 5.24
C TRP A 328 -14.51 23.11 3.95
N ILE A 329 -14.19 23.86 2.88
CA ILE A 329 -14.85 23.73 1.57
C ILE A 329 -14.69 22.32 1.02
N VAL A 330 -13.46 21.82 0.93
CA VAL A 330 -13.18 20.52 0.29
C VAL A 330 -13.76 19.34 1.06
N SER A 331 -13.91 19.46 2.39
CA SER A 331 -14.45 18.38 3.23
C SER A 331 -15.95 18.41 3.48
N HIS A 332 -16.61 19.55 3.26
CA HIS A 332 -18.05 19.71 3.57
C HIS A 332 -18.88 20.17 2.37
N LEU A 333 -18.34 21.06 1.54
CA LEU A 333 -19.10 21.70 0.46
C LEU A 333 -18.98 20.95 -0.86
N TYR A 334 -17.84 20.29 -1.12
CA TYR A 334 -17.68 19.53 -2.36
C TYR A 334 -18.61 18.31 -2.38
N PRO A 335 -19.16 17.96 -3.57
CA PRO A 335 -19.95 16.75 -3.73
C PRO A 335 -19.02 15.54 -3.86
N GLU A 336 -19.52 14.35 -3.54
CA GLU A 336 -18.86 13.11 -3.94
C GLU A 336 -18.74 13.05 -5.48
N PRO A 337 -17.65 12.50 -6.04
CA PRO A 337 -16.49 11.92 -5.36
C PRO A 337 -15.38 12.94 -5.01
N TYR A 338 -15.57 14.24 -5.21
CA TYR A 338 -14.54 15.28 -5.03
C TYR A 338 -14.34 15.75 -3.58
N ARG A 339 -15.12 15.21 -2.64
CA ARG A 339 -15.07 15.60 -1.24
C ARG A 339 -13.92 14.87 -0.57
N ILE A 340 -13.00 15.61 0.04
CA ILE A 340 -11.88 15.03 0.78
C ILE A 340 -12.26 14.91 2.26
N PRO A 341 -12.30 13.70 2.84
CA PRO A 341 -12.61 13.51 4.26
C PRO A 341 -11.65 14.26 5.18
N PRO A 342 -12.11 14.82 6.32
CA PRO A 342 -11.26 15.56 7.25
C PRO A 342 -10.01 14.81 7.71
N GLU A 343 -10.07 13.48 7.78
CA GLU A 343 -8.99 12.59 8.20
C GLU A 343 -7.83 12.56 7.20
N LEU A 344 -8.10 12.81 5.92
CA LEU A 344 -7.09 12.84 4.86
C LEU A 344 -6.44 14.23 4.72
N LEU A 345 -6.99 15.26 5.37
CA LEU A 345 -6.48 16.63 5.26
C LEU A 345 -5.09 16.85 5.91
N ALA A 346 -4.55 15.85 6.62
CA ALA A 346 -3.14 15.90 7.01
C ALA A 346 -2.20 15.85 5.79
N ALA A 347 -2.60 15.18 4.70
CA ALA A 347 -1.86 15.18 3.44
C ALA A 347 -1.83 16.57 2.80
N TYR A 348 -2.94 17.33 2.88
CA TYR A 348 -2.99 18.73 2.47
C TYR A 348 -2.00 19.60 3.24
N ASP A 349 -1.95 19.46 4.57
CA ASP A 349 -1.06 20.28 5.38
C ASP A 349 0.41 20.00 5.09
N LEU A 350 0.77 18.72 4.88
CA LEU A 350 2.11 18.28 4.47
C LEU A 350 2.48 18.75 3.07
N GLY A 351 1.57 18.61 2.09
CA GLY A 351 1.78 19.14 0.74
C GLY A 351 2.04 20.64 0.78
N ALA A 352 1.24 21.39 1.53
CA ALA A 352 1.39 22.83 1.65
C ALA A 352 2.62 23.27 2.45
N GLU A 353 3.16 22.42 3.32
CA GLU A 353 4.47 22.59 3.94
C GLU A 353 5.59 22.36 2.91
N ALA A 354 5.52 21.26 2.13
CA ALA A 354 6.48 20.93 1.08
C ALA A 354 6.57 22.03 0.02
N GLY A 355 5.44 22.49 -0.52
CA GLY A 355 5.42 23.57 -1.51
C GLY A 355 5.97 24.90 -1.00
N LYS A 356 5.91 25.13 0.32
CA LYS A 356 6.51 26.31 0.95
C LYS A 356 8.03 26.17 1.13
N GLN A 357 8.53 24.96 1.44
CA GLN A 357 9.94 24.70 1.73
C GLN A 357 10.79 24.53 0.46
N MET A 358 10.27 23.83 -0.57
CA MET A 358 11.00 23.48 -1.80
C MET A 358 11.34 24.68 -2.71
N GLY A 359 11.10 25.92 -2.28
CA GLY A 359 11.51 27.14 -2.99
C GLY A 359 10.75 27.43 -4.29
N THR A 360 9.90 26.50 -4.77
CA THR A 360 9.09 26.66 -5.97
C THR A 360 8.11 27.82 -5.82
N ALA A 361 8.49 29.01 -6.28
CA ALA A 361 7.63 30.18 -6.13
C ALA A 361 6.54 30.18 -7.22
N GLN A 362 5.27 30.25 -6.78
CA GLN A 362 4.10 30.48 -7.63
C GLN A 362 4.00 29.51 -8.81
N ILE A 363 4.04 28.20 -8.51
CA ILE A 363 4.02 27.14 -9.54
C ILE A 363 2.82 27.26 -10.49
N PHE A 364 1.67 27.68 -9.95
CA PHE A 364 0.42 27.94 -10.67
C PHE A 364 0.49 29.07 -11.72
N LYS A 365 1.61 29.83 -11.80
CA LYS A 365 1.85 30.84 -12.83
C LYS A 365 2.87 30.40 -13.88
N GLN A 366 3.53 29.27 -13.68
CA GLN A 366 4.55 28.78 -14.60
C GLN A 366 3.87 28.12 -15.81
N ARG A 367 4.53 28.15 -16.97
CA ARG A 367 4.05 27.51 -18.20
C ARG A 367 4.46 26.04 -18.19
N LEU A 368 3.80 25.23 -17.37
CA LEU A 368 4.17 23.84 -17.11
C LEU A 368 4.12 22.97 -18.37
N GLU A 369 3.29 23.33 -19.35
CA GLU A 369 3.15 22.62 -20.62
C GLU A 369 4.41 22.69 -21.49
N GLU A 370 5.25 23.72 -21.31
CA GLU A 370 6.55 23.80 -21.99
C GLU A 370 7.54 22.74 -21.50
N LEU A 371 7.23 22.08 -20.37
CA LEU A 371 8.05 21.04 -19.77
C LEU A 371 7.70 19.63 -20.26
N LEU A 372 6.60 19.46 -21.00
CA LEU A 372 6.12 18.17 -21.51
C LEU A 372 7.22 17.32 -22.20
N PRO A 373 8.06 17.84 -23.11
CA PRO A 373 9.05 17.01 -23.81
C PRO A 373 10.29 16.69 -22.95
N LEU A 374 10.41 17.24 -21.75
CA LEU A 374 11.61 17.08 -20.93
C LEU A 374 11.55 15.82 -20.07
N PRO A 375 12.70 15.16 -19.81
CA PRO A 375 12.80 14.12 -18.80
C PRO A 375 12.36 14.62 -17.42
N LEU A 376 11.67 13.79 -16.63
CA LEU A 376 11.10 14.16 -15.35
C LEU A 376 12.14 14.64 -14.34
N GLY A 377 13.36 14.07 -14.36
CA GLY A 377 14.45 14.57 -13.53
C GLY A 377 14.83 16.01 -13.86
N THR A 378 14.71 16.42 -15.13
CA THR A 378 14.90 17.82 -15.57
C THR A 378 13.72 18.70 -15.18
N VAL A 379 12.49 18.20 -15.33
CA VAL A 379 11.27 18.91 -14.92
C VAL A 379 11.31 19.24 -13.44
N ARG A 380 11.56 18.24 -12.59
CA ARG A 380 11.65 18.40 -11.13
C ARG A 380 12.72 19.43 -10.74
N LYS A 381 13.92 19.35 -11.34
CA LYS A 381 14.97 20.36 -11.13
C LYS A 381 14.54 21.78 -11.53
N ARG A 382 13.88 21.95 -12.69
CA ARG A 382 13.37 23.26 -13.13
C ARG A 382 12.28 23.79 -12.20
N LEU A 383 11.45 22.91 -11.67
CA LEU A 383 10.43 23.24 -10.68
C LEU A 383 10.97 23.32 -9.25
N GLN A 384 12.28 23.07 -9.03
CA GLN A 384 12.90 23.03 -7.70
C GLN A 384 12.28 21.99 -6.76
N ILE A 385 11.71 20.91 -7.32
CA ILE A 385 11.18 19.78 -6.56
C ILE A 385 12.34 18.84 -6.24
N ASP A 386 12.75 18.79 -4.98
CA ASP A 386 13.74 17.82 -4.48
C ASP A 386 13.06 16.50 -4.11
N THR A 387 13.37 15.43 -4.83
CA THR A 387 12.76 14.11 -4.59
C THR A 387 13.22 13.47 -3.28
N ALA A 388 14.41 13.80 -2.76
CA ALA A 388 14.86 13.31 -1.46
C ALA A 388 14.06 13.97 -0.33
N GLU A 389 13.86 15.29 -0.41
CA GLU A 389 13.02 16.02 0.54
C GLU A 389 11.55 15.53 0.47
N LEU A 390 11.03 15.31 -0.74
CA LEU A 390 9.67 14.84 -0.96
C LEU A 390 9.41 13.44 -0.35
N ARG A 391 10.38 12.52 -0.41
CA ARG A 391 10.31 11.23 0.29
C ARG A 391 10.20 11.39 1.81
N GLY A 392 10.78 12.44 2.38
CA GLY A 392 10.63 12.79 3.80
C GLY A 392 9.20 13.18 4.16
N TYR A 393 8.54 13.98 3.31
CA TYR A 393 7.12 14.29 3.46
C TYR A 393 6.23 13.05 3.34
N TYR A 394 6.54 12.16 2.41
CA TYR A 394 5.82 10.90 2.24
C TYR A 394 5.96 9.95 3.42
N ALA A 395 7.14 9.90 4.04
CA ALA A 395 7.33 9.15 5.28
C ALA A 395 6.47 9.72 6.43
N ARG A 396 6.44 11.05 6.59
CA ARG A 396 5.60 11.72 7.59
C ARG A 396 4.10 11.51 7.31
N GLU A 397 3.69 11.59 6.05
CA GLU A 397 2.31 11.34 5.64
C GLU A 397 1.85 9.94 5.99
N LYS A 398 2.68 8.93 5.70
CA LYS A 398 2.42 7.52 6.02
C LYS A 398 2.26 7.28 7.53
N GLN A 399 2.96 8.05 8.36
CA GLN A 399 2.80 8.02 9.82
C GLN A 399 1.50 8.69 10.29
N CYS A 400 1.12 9.82 9.67
CA CYS A 400 -0.10 10.55 10.01
C CYS A 400 -1.37 9.86 9.52
N ILE A 401 -1.31 9.19 8.37
CA ILE A 401 -2.44 8.55 7.69
C ILE A 401 -2.07 7.11 7.31
N PRO A 402 -1.83 6.21 8.28
CA PRO A 402 -1.43 4.84 8.00
C PRO A 402 -2.57 4.00 7.43
N GLY A 403 -2.25 3.01 6.60
CA GLY A 403 -3.21 2.00 6.13
C GLY A 403 -4.13 2.43 4.98
N THR A 404 -3.91 3.59 4.36
CA THR A 404 -4.57 3.96 3.10
C THR A 404 -3.83 3.37 1.89
N LEU A 405 -4.54 3.23 0.76
CA LEU A 405 -3.94 2.84 -0.52
C LEU A 405 -2.81 3.81 -0.92
N ALA A 406 -3.08 5.12 -0.84
CA ALA A 406 -2.10 6.16 -1.13
C ALA A 406 -0.84 5.99 -0.25
N SER A 407 -0.98 5.91 1.07
CA SER A 407 0.17 5.73 1.98
C SER A 407 0.92 4.42 1.78
N ALA A 408 0.25 3.35 1.31
CA ALA A 408 0.90 2.07 1.04
C ALA A 408 1.90 2.17 -0.13
N ARG A 409 1.55 2.92 -1.18
CA ARG A 409 2.38 3.09 -2.40
C ARG A 409 3.43 4.21 -2.32
N LEU A 410 3.36 5.11 -1.34
CA LEU A 410 4.33 6.21 -1.26
C LEU A 410 5.75 5.69 -1.00
N ALA A 411 6.67 6.05 -1.92
CA ALA A 411 8.09 5.86 -1.75
C ALA A 411 8.57 6.68 -0.54
N SER A 412 8.72 6.04 0.61
CA SER A 412 9.21 6.66 1.84
C SER A 412 10.68 6.30 2.05
N ALA A 413 11.48 7.23 2.57
CA ALA A 413 12.90 7.04 2.82
C ALA A 413 13.23 6.01 3.93
N ILE A 414 12.27 5.16 4.35
CA ILE A 414 12.44 4.22 5.48
C ILE A 414 13.38 3.04 5.15
N HIS A 415 13.97 3.00 3.95
CA HIS A 415 15.31 2.44 3.81
C HIS A 415 16.35 3.51 4.17
N VAL A 416 16.33 3.97 5.43
CA VAL A 416 17.42 4.77 5.98
C VAL A 416 18.66 3.87 5.95
N GLU A 417 19.61 4.25 5.11
CA GLU A 417 21.00 3.81 5.16
C GLU A 417 21.50 4.05 6.58
N THR A 418 21.43 3.01 7.40
CA THR A 418 22.22 2.94 8.63
C THR A 418 23.62 2.58 8.20
N GLY A 419 24.45 3.61 8.05
CA GLY A 419 25.90 3.49 7.91
C GLY A 419 26.56 2.91 9.14
#